data_AF-A0ABD1WS22-F1
#
_entry.id   AF-A0ABD1WS22-F1
#
_cell.length_a   1.000
_cell.length_b   1.000
_cell.length_c   1.000
_cell.angle_alpha   90.00
_cell.angle_beta   90.00
_cell.angle_gamma   90.00
#
_symmetry.space_group_name_H-M   'P 1'
#
loop_
_entity.id
_entity.type
_entity.pdbx_description
1 polymer ?
#
loop_
_entity_poly.entity_id
_entity_poly.type
_entity_poly.pdbx_seq_one_letter_code
_entity_poly.pdbx_strand_id
1 'polypeptide(L)'
;MRYQICRSARTFLSAASKQTSRSFSGGRAAAATVSRRGKVSSLASYGASESGNTFRSWISGALGLPSAVFMLQEQEACASEMERTFIAIKPDGVQRGLISEIISRFECKGYKLVAIKILVPSKEFAQKHYHDLKERPFFNGLCEFLSSGPVIAMVWEGEGVIKYGRKLIGATDPQKCEPGTIRGDFAVVV
;
A
#
# COMPACT_ATOMS: atom_id res chain seq x y z
N MET A 1 -18.29 52.69 -3.71
CA MET A 1 -19.15 52.42 -4.88
C MET A 1 -18.67 51.14 -5.57
N ARG A 2 -19.53 50.11 -5.63
CA ARG A 2 -19.75 49.11 -6.72
C ARG A 2 -18.55 48.22 -7.11
N TYR A 3 -18.48 46.92 -6.83
CA TYR A 3 -19.37 45.77 -7.11
C TYR A 3 -19.76 45.59 -8.59
N GLN A 4 -19.18 44.58 -9.26
CA GLN A 4 -19.66 43.78 -10.41
C GLN A 4 -18.49 42.87 -10.86
N ILE A 5 -18.50 41.53 -10.82
CA ILE A 5 -19.46 40.47 -11.22
C ILE A 5 -19.84 40.50 -12.71
N CYS A 6 -19.25 39.57 -13.47
CA CYS A 6 -19.82 38.92 -14.67
C CYS A 6 -19.67 37.40 -14.45
N ARG A 7 -20.72 36.59 -14.25
CA ARG A 7 -21.84 36.15 -15.12
C ARG A 7 -21.42 35.34 -16.35
N SER A 8 -21.58 34.01 -16.22
CA SER A 8 -22.11 33.01 -17.17
C SER A 8 -21.37 31.67 -16.96
N ALA A 9 -21.98 30.49 -16.90
CA ALA A 9 -23.24 30.05 -17.46
C ALA A 9 -23.76 28.73 -16.81
N ARG A 10 -25.07 28.52 -16.97
CA ARG A 10 -25.82 27.25 -17.10
C ARG A 10 -26.16 26.42 -15.87
N THR A 11 -27.45 26.58 -15.56
CA THR A 11 -28.40 25.84 -14.75
C THR A 11 -28.73 24.44 -15.32
N PHE A 12 -29.04 23.49 -14.43
CA PHE A 12 -30.29 22.68 -14.36
C PHE A 12 -30.09 21.20 -14.01
N LEU A 13 -30.90 20.79 -13.01
CA LEU A 13 -31.44 19.45 -12.71
C LEU A 13 -30.64 18.51 -11.80
N SER A 14 -30.86 18.73 -10.49
CA SER A 14 -30.98 17.69 -9.47
C SER A 14 -32.47 17.45 -9.21
N ALA A 15 -32.95 16.21 -9.36
CA ALA A 15 -34.19 15.76 -8.73
C ALA A 15 -34.18 14.23 -8.58
N ALA A 16 -34.17 13.79 -7.32
CA ALA A 16 -34.30 12.42 -6.88
C ALA A 16 -35.74 11.90 -7.06
N SER A 17 -35.88 10.65 -7.52
CA SER A 17 -37.15 9.92 -7.50
C SER A 17 -37.09 8.75 -6.53
N LYS A 18 -37.99 8.81 -5.54
CA LYS A 18 -38.40 7.73 -4.64
C LYS A 18 -39.10 6.61 -5.41
N GLN A 19 -38.95 5.36 -4.96
CA GLN A 19 -39.96 4.29 -4.91
C GLN A 19 -39.24 2.98 -4.55
N THR A 20 -39.77 1.99 -3.85
CA THR A 20 -40.86 1.78 -2.88
C THR A 20 -40.75 0.29 -2.55
N SER A 21 -40.86 -0.03 -1.27
CA SER A 21 -41.00 -1.37 -0.70
C SER A 21 -42.11 -2.20 -1.34
N ARG A 22 -41.83 -3.47 -1.67
CA ARG A 22 -42.86 -4.53 -1.75
C ARG A 22 -42.34 -5.85 -1.16
N SER A 23 -43.01 -6.27 -0.10
CA SER A 23 -43.00 -7.61 0.50
C SER A 23 -44.29 -8.31 0.09
N PHE A 24 -44.25 -9.60 -0.27
CA PHE A 24 -45.33 -10.61 -0.28
C PHE A 24 -44.60 -11.95 -0.54
N SER A 25 -44.35 -12.87 0.40
CA SER A 25 -45.17 -13.73 1.27
C SER A 25 -45.59 -15.09 0.64
N GLY A 26 -45.25 -16.16 1.37
CA GLY A 26 -45.72 -17.57 1.25
C GLY A 26 -45.02 -18.41 0.18
N GLY A 27 -44.48 -19.61 0.41
CA GLY A 27 -44.46 -20.55 1.53
C GLY A 27 -44.26 -21.98 0.98
N ARG A 28 -43.70 -22.89 1.80
CA ARG A 28 -43.49 -24.36 1.60
C ARG A 28 -42.24 -24.71 0.75
N ALA A 29 -41.36 -25.65 1.11
CA ALA A 29 -41.44 -26.75 2.06
C ALA A 29 -40.06 -27.20 2.62
N ALA A 30 -40.09 -27.66 3.88
CA ALA A 30 -39.39 -28.78 4.55
C ALA A 30 -38.13 -29.39 3.89
N ALA A 31 -36.94 -29.35 4.51
CA ALA A 31 -36.43 -30.19 5.63
C ALA A 31 -36.00 -31.61 5.23
N ALA A 32 -34.69 -31.94 5.37
CA ALA A 32 -34.21 -33.13 6.08
C ALA A 32 -32.68 -33.16 6.18
N THR A 33 -32.21 -33.22 7.43
CA THR A 33 -30.85 -33.55 7.87
C THR A 33 -30.59 -35.06 7.72
N VAL A 34 -29.40 -35.46 7.27
CA VAL A 34 -28.79 -36.73 7.69
C VAL A 34 -27.29 -36.50 7.89
N SER A 35 -26.90 -36.50 9.15
CA SER A 35 -25.56 -36.82 9.62
C SER A 35 -25.36 -38.33 9.58
N ARG A 36 -24.22 -38.82 9.06
CA ARG A 36 -23.65 -40.08 9.59
C ARG A 36 -22.13 -40.21 9.36
N ARG A 37 -21.44 -40.00 10.47
CA ARG A 37 -20.19 -40.60 10.98
C ARG A 37 -19.82 -41.96 10.35
N GLY A 38 -18.57 -42.13 9.90
CA GLY A 38 -18.01 -43.44 9.52
C GLY A 38 -16.53 -43.36 9.16
N LYS A 39 -15.74 -44.35 9.56
CA LYS A 39 -14.29 -44.34 9.76
C LYS A 39 -13.54 -45.06 8.62
N VAL A 40 -12.27 -44.67 8.46
CA VAL A 40 -11.17 -45.20 7.63
C VAL A 40 -11.16 -46.72 7.39
N SER A 41 -10.77 -47.15 6.19
CA SER A 41 -9.96 -48.36 5.97
C SER A 41 -9.30 -48.39 4.59
N SER A 42 -8.06 -48.88 4.59
CA SER A 42 -7.13 -49.04 3.47
C SER A 42 -7.30 -50.37 2.73
N LEU A 43 -6.55 -50.48 1.63
CA LEU A 43 -5.85 -51.65 1.06
C LEU A 43 -6.51 -52.51 -0.04
N ALA A 44 -5.64 -52.79 -1.02
CA ALA A 44 -5.50 -53.97 -1.89
C ALA A 44 -6.49 -54.09 -3.07
N SER A 45 -6.08 -53.87 -4.34
CA SER A 45 -5.09 -54.55 -5.23
C SER A 45 -5.68 -55.71 -6.04
N TYR A 46 -5.67 -55.58 -7.36
CA TYR A 46 -5.62 -56.60 -8.43
C TYR A 46 -5.21 -55.80 -9.69
N GLY A 47 -4.19 -56.07 -10.50
CA GLY A 47 -3.40 -57.27 -10.79
C GLY A 47 -3.46 -57.48 -12.30
N ALA A 48 -2.37 -57.28 -13.04
CA ALA A 48 -1.99 -58.04 -14.26
C ALA A 48 -0.77 -57.42 -14.96
N SER A 49 0.12 -58.30 -15.36
CA SER A 49 1.36 -58.09 -16.12
C SER A 49 1.08 -58.31 -17.61
N GLU A 50 1.66 -57.49 -18.49
CA GLU A 50 2.18 -57.83 -19.84
C GLU A 50 2.78 -56.54 -20.45
N SER A 51 4.10 -56.43 -20.62
CA SER A 51 4.90 -56.86 -21.78
C SER A 51 4.41 -56.28 -23.11
N GLY A 52 5.11 -55.26 -23.63
CA GLY A 52 4.81 -54.72 -24.96
C GLY A 52 5.36 -53.31 -25.20
N ASN A 53 6.52 -53.27 -25.84
CA ASN A 53 7.21 -52.09 -26.36
C ASN A 53 6.26 -51.02 -26.98
N THR A 54 6.02 -49.91 -26.29
CA THR A 54 5.31 -48.73 -26.84
C THR A 54 5.96 -47.41 -26.39
N PHE A 55 7.23 -47.26 -26.77
CA PHE A 55 7.85 -45.95 -26.93
C PHE A 55 7.17 -45.23 -28.12
N ARG A 56 6.00 -44.61 -27.89
CA ARG A 56 5.32 -43.63 -28.77
C ARG A 56 3.89 -43.40 -28.27
N SER A 57 3.68 -42.45 -27.34
CA SER A 57 2.37 -41.73 -27.27
C SER A 57 2.28 -40.56 -26.29
N TRP A 58 3.35 -40.14 -25.59
CA TRP A 58 3.21 -39.12 -24.54
C TRP A 58 3.78 -37.72 -24.86
N ILE A 59 3.87 -37.31 -26.14
CA ILE A 59 4.34 -35.96 -26.49
C ILE A 59 3.36 -35.26 -27.44
N SER A 60 2.10 -35.11 -27.06
CA SER A 60 1.18 -34.21 -27.79
C SER A 60 0.26 -33.36 -26.89
N GLY A 61 0.51 -33.29 -25.58
CA GLY A 61 -0.39 -32.58 -24.66
C GLY A 61 0.23 -31.53 -23.73
N ALA A 62 1.50 -31.15 -23.91
CA ALA A 62 2.25 -30.41 -22.87
C ALA A 62 2.64 -28.97 -23.22
N LEU A 63 2.11 -28.35 -24.28
CA LEU A 63 2.39 -26.94 -24.59
C LEU A 63 1.11 -26.21 -24.97
N GLY A 64 0.34 -25.86 -23.94
CA GLY A 64 -0.87 -25.09 -24.08
C GLY A 64 -1.27 -24.49 -22.75
N LEU A 65 -0.31 -23.88 -22.03
CA LEU A 65 -0.71 -22.96 -20.98
C LEU A 65 -1.44 -21.79 -21.67
N PRO A 66 -2.71 -21.55 -21.36
CA PRO A 66 -3.46 -20.49 -22.00
C PRO A 66 -2.78 -19.16 -21.72
N SER A 67 -2.65 -18.31 -22.75
CA SER A 67 -2.08 -16.94 -22.68
C SER A 67 -2.62 -16.12 -21.48
N ALA A 68 -3.83 -16.45 -21.00
CA ALA A 68 -4.42 -15.90 -19.79
C ALA A 68 -3.58 -16.11 -18.50
N VAL A 69 -2.88 -17.24 -18.34
CA VAL A 69 -2.00 -17.46 -17.17
C VAL A 69 -0.79 -16.52 -17.20
N PHE A 70 -0.24 -16.26 -18.40
CA PHE A 70 0.84 -15.30 -18.57
C PHE A 70 0.36 -13.85 -18.35
N MET A 71 -0.86 -13.52 -18.80
CA MET A 71 -1.46 -12.19 -18.60
C MET A 71 -1.86 -11.90 -17.14
N LEU A 72 -2.24 -12.92 -16.37
CA LEU A 72 -2.53 -12.77 -14.94
C LEU A 72 -1.25 -12.54 -14.12
N GLN A 73 -0.11 -13.08 -14.56
CA GLN A 73 1.18 -12.87 -13.91
C GLN A 73 1.65 -11.40 -14.00
N GLU A 74 1.33 -10.69 -15.09
CA GLU A 74 1.69 -9.28 -15.28
C GLU A 74 0.84 -8.32 -14.44
N GLN A 75 -0.39 -8.70 -14.08
CA GLN A 75 -1.27 -7.86 -13.27
C GLN A 75 -0.85 -7.78 -11.79
N GLU A 76 -0.27 -8.85 -11.24
CA GLU A 76 0.28 -8.81 -9.87
C GLU A 76 1.58 -8.01 -9.79
N ALA A 77 2.40 -8.04 -10.85
CA ALA A 77 3.64 -7.27 -10.94
C ALA A 77 3.39 -5.75 -11.06
N CYS A 78 2.43 -5.33 -11.87
CA CYS A 78 2.09 -3.90 -11.99
C CYS A 78 1.50 -3.33 -10.68
N ALA A 79 0.75 -4.16 -9.93
CA ALA A 79 0.22 -3.75 -8.63
C ALA A 79 1.30 -3.57 -7.56
N SER A 80 2.40 -4.34 -7.61
CA SER A 80 3.54 -4.16 -6.68
C SER A 80 4.38 -2.93 -7.02
N GLU A 81 4.49 -2.55 -8.30
CA GLU A 81 5.23 -1.35 -8.71
C GLU A 81 4.54 -0.03 -8.35
N MET A 82 3.23 -0.01 -8.10
CA MET A 82 2.49 1.21 -7.73
C MET A 82 2.48 1.52 -6.22
N GLU A 83 3.25 0.80 -5.39
CA GLU A 83 3.33 1.11 -3.96
C GLU A 83 3.90 2.53 -3.76
N ARG A 84 3.25 3.29 -2.87
CA ARG A 84 3.65 4.67 -2.56
C ARG A 84 3.91 4.84 -1.08
N THR A 85 4.94 5.60 -0.75
CA THR A 85 5.24 5.97 0.63
C THR A 85 5.39 7.48 0.78
N PHE A 86 5.01 7.95 1.97
CA PHE A 86 5.17 9.33 2.38
C PHE A 86 6.48 9.48 3.16
N ILE A 87 7.40 10.30 2.63
CA ILE A 87 8.65 10.65 3.29
C ILE A 87 8.66 12.16 3.54
N ALA A 88 8.98 12.57 4.75
CA ALA A 88 9.10 13.97 5.11
C ALA A 88 10.49 14.27 5.69
N ILE A 89 11.14 15.31 5.15
CA ILE A 89 12.34 15.90 5.75
C ILE A 89 11.87 16.93 6.77
N LYS A 90 12.13 16.63 8.04
CA LYS A 90 11.79 17.48 9.18
C LYS A 90 12.59 18.80 9.19
N PRO A 91 12.21 19.80 10.00
CA PRO A 91 12.84 21.12 9.97
C PRO A 91 14.35 21.09 10.22
N ASP A 92 14.84 20.17 11.06
CA ASP A 92 16.26 19.93 11.31
C ASP A 92 17.02 19.51 10.05
N GLY A 93 16.46 18.59 9.26
CA GLY A 93 17.09 18.14 8.02
C GLY A 93 17.14 19.23 6.96
N VAL A 94 16.10 20.08 6.91
CA VAL A 94 16.05 21.22 5.99
C VAL A 94 17.05 22.30 6.38
N GLN A 95 17.10 22.68 7.66
CA GLN A 95 18.04 23.69 8.17
C GLN A 95 19.51 23.29 7.99
N ARG A 96 19.79 21.98 8.05
CA ARG A 96 21.14 21.42 7.84
C ARG A 96 21.50 21.20 6.37
N GLY A 97 20.60 21.51 5.43
CA GLY A 97 20.87 21.36 4.00
C GLY A 97 20.94 19.92 3.52
N LEU A 98 20.33 18.96 4.22
CA LEU A 98 20.39 17.52 3.88
C LEU A 98 19.40 17.09 2.77
N ILE A 99 18.82 18.06 2.06
CA ILE A 99 17.73 17.82 1.12
C ILE A 99 18.22 17.00 -0.07
N SER A 100 19.30 17.45 -0.71
CA SER A 100 19.88 16.80 -1.89
C SER A 100 20.35 15.39 -1.57
N GLU A 101 21.04 15.22 -0.44
CA GLU A 101 21.57 13.93 0.01
C GLU A 101 20.44 12.93 0.26
N ILE A 102 19.38 13.33 0.97
CA ILE A 102 18.23 12.44 1.23
C ILE A 102 17.56 12.06 -0.09
N ILE A 103 17.27 13.01 -0.97
CA ILE A 103 16.63 12.74 -2.26
C ILE A 103 17.49 11.80 -3.11
N SER A 104 18.80 12.09 -3.22
CA SER A 104 19.75 11.29 -3.99
C SER A 104 19.75 9.83 -3.56
N ARG A 105 19.65 9.51 -2.26
CA ARG A 105 19.59 8.12 -1.79
C ARG A 105 18.36 7.36 -2.31
N PHE A 106 17.20 8.03 -2.43
CA PHE A 106 15.99 7.41 -2.97
C PHE A 106 16.04 7.32 -4.51
N GLU A 107 16.56 8.34 -5.20
CA GLU A 107 16.72 8.33 -6.66
C GLU A 107 17.74 7.29 -7.12
N CYS A 108 18.93 7.24 -6.48
CA CYS A 108 19.96 6.25 -6.80
C CYS A 108 19.51 4.82 -6.53
N LYS A 109 18.52 4.62 -5.66
CA LYS A 109 17.92 3.30 -5.43
C LYS A 109 16.98 2.87 -6.56
N GLY A 110 16.50 3.81 -7.38
CA GLY A 110 15.56 3.60 -8.47
C GLY A 110 14.10 3.91 -8.14
N TYR A 111 13.82 4.56 -6.99
CA TYR A 111 12.46 5.00 -6.69
C TYR A 111 12.09 6.24 -7.49
N LYS A 112 10.83 6.34 -7.87
CA LYS A 112 10.29 7.47 -8.62
C LYS A 112 9.72 8.51 -7.68
N LEU A 113 10.15 9.77 -7.82
CA LEU A 113 9.54 10.90 -7.13
C LEU A 113 8.22 11.28 -7.82
N VAL A 114 7.09 11.09 -7.15
CA VAL A 114 5.75 11.38 -7.70
C VAL A 114 5.29 12.79 -7.35
N ALA A 115 5.58 13.22 -6.13
CA ALA A 115 5.19 14.55 -5.65
C ALA A 115 6.21 15.06 -4.63
N ILE A 116 6.46 16.36 -4.68
CA ILE A 116 7.27 17.08 -3.71
C ILE A 116 6.62 18.42 -3.40
N LYS A 117 6.59 18.80 -2.11
CA LYS A 117 6.08 20.08 -1.66
C LYS A 117 6.86 20.56 -0.45
N ILE A 118 7.26 21.83 -0.47
CA ILE A 118 7.78 22.54 0.69
C ILE A 118 6.62 23.27 1.36
N LEU A 119 6.46 23.08 2.67
CA LEU A 119 5.48 23.82 3.46
C LEU A 119 5.95 24.00 4.90
N VAL A 120 5.43 25.02 5.57
CA VAL A 120 5.54 25.14 7.02
C VAL A 120 4.22 24.62 7.61
N PRO A 121 4.20 23.44 8.26
CA PRO A 121 2.96 22.88 8.79
C PRO A 121 2.46 23.69 9.98
N SER A 122 1.14 23.95 10.03
CA SER A 122 0.52 24.55 11.21
C SER A 122 0.53 23.56 12.38
N LYS A 123 0.49 24.09 13.61
CA LYS A 123 0.43 23.26 14.83
C LYS A 123 -0.77 22.31 14.82
N GLU A 124 -1.92 22.76 14.33
CA GLU A 124 -3.13 21.95 14.17
C GLU A 124 -2.92 20.78 13.20
N PHE A 125 -2.20 21.00 12.09
CA PHE A 125 -1.87 19.96 11.15
C PHE A 125 -0.91 18.93 11.76
N ALA A 126 0.11 19.39 12.50
CA ALA A 126 1.05 18.52 13.20
C ALA A 126 0.34 17.61 14.23
N GLN A 127 -0.63 18.15 14.98
CA GLN A 127 -1.44 17.38 15.92
C GLN A 127 -2.30 16.32 15.24
N LYS A 128 -2.90 16.65 14.08
CA LYS A 128 -3.66 15.68 13.27
C LYS A 128 -2.75 14.58 12.72
N HIS A 129 -1.55 14.95 12.26
CA HIS A 129 -0.57 13.98 11.76
C HIS A 129 -0.11 12.99 12.83
N TYR A 130 0.14 13.47 14.05
CA TYR A 130 0.58 12.65 15.20
C TYR A 130 -0.56 12.23 16.14
N HIS A 131 -1.81 12.16 15.66
CA HIS A 131 -2.98 11.89 16.51
C HIS A 131 -2.86 10.59 17.34
N ASP A 132 -2.19 9.57 16.80
CA ASP A 132 -1.91 8.30 17.48
C ASP A 132 -1.01 8.44 18.71
N LEU A 133 -0.24 9.53 18.80
CA LEU A 133 0.72 9.79 19.87
C LEU A 133 0.20 10.79 20.91
N LYS A 134 -1.08 11.20 20.85
CA LYS A 134 -1.67 12.24 21.71
C LYS A 134 -1.49 12.02 23.22
N GLU A 135 -1.40 10.75 23.65
CA GLU A 135 -1.29 10.36 25.07
C GLU A 135 0.17 10.31 25.55
N ARG A 136 1.14 10.46 24.65
CA ARG A 136 2.57 10.40 24.99
C ARG A 136 3.04 11.74 25.56
N PRO A 137 3.93 11.74 26.57
CA PRO A 137 4.38 12.97 27.24
C PRO A 137 5.15 13.93 26.32
N PHE A 138 5.72 13.43 25.21
CA PHE A 138 6.47 14.23 24.23
C PHE A 138 5.62 14.75 23.07
N PHE A 139 4.30 14.53 23.06
CA PHE A 139 3.43 14.89 21.93
C PHE A 139 3.44 16.39 21.60
N ASN A 140 3.31 17.25 22.62
CA ASN A 140 3.24 18.69 22.41
C ASN A 140 4.58 19.23 21.86
N GLY A 141 5.71 18.78 22.42
CA GLY A 141 7.03 19.15 21.94
C GLY A 141 7.30 18.66 20.51
N LEU A 142 6.81 17.47 20.15
CA LEU A 142 6.91 16.95 18.78
C LEU A 142 6.09 17.80 17.79
N CYS A 143 4.89 18.22 18.17
CA CYS A 143 4.04 19.06 17.32
C CYS A 143 4.65 20.45 17.14
N GLU A 144 5.16 21.04 18.21
CA GLU A 144 5.83 22.34 18.20
C GLU A 144 7.09 22.30 17.34
N PHE A 145 7.90 21.26 17.50
CA PHE A 145 9.08 21.00 16.67
C PHE A 145 8.72 20.90 15.19
N LEU A 146 7.71 20.13 14.81
CA LEU A 146 7.32 19.99 13.41
C LEU A 146 6.84 21.32 12.81
N SER A 147 6.15 22.16 13.59
CA SER A 147 5.67 23.48 13.16
C SER A 147 6.71 24.60 13.23
N SER A 148 7.90 24.33 13.79
CA SER A 148 8.92 25.36 14.02
C SER A 148 9.61 25.88 12.75
N GLY A 149 9.49 25.15 11.63
CA GLY A 149 10.20 25.50 10.41
C GLY A 149 9.68 24.78 9.16
N PRO A 150 10.35 25.00 8.02
CA PRO A 150 9.99 24.39 6.76
C PRO A 150 10.21 22.88 6.77
N VAL A 151 9.24 22.15 6.20
CA VAL A 151 9.26 20.71 6.02
C VAL A 151 9.12 20.41 4.53
N ILE A 152 9.88 19.42 4.05
CA ILE A 152 9.73 18.92 2.69
C ILE A 152 8.96 17.62 2.73
N ALA A 153 7.74 17.65 2.22
CA ALA A 153 6.87 16.50 2.06
C ALA A 153 7.06 15.89 0.67
N MET A 154 7.34 14.59 0.61
CA MET A 154 7.57 13.85 -0.64
C MET A 154 6.76 12.57 -0.67
N VAL A 155 6.40 12.16 -1.89
CA VAL A 155 5.79 10.86 -2.17
C VAL A 155 6.68 10.12 -3.16
N TRP A 156 7.15 8.95 -2.74
CA TRP A 156 7.98 8.05 -3.53
C TRP A 156 7.18 6.83 -3.94
N GLU A 157 7.37 6.40 -5.19
CA GLU A 157 6.74 5.24 -5.79
C GLU A 157 7.77 4.20 -6.21
N GLY A 158 7.42 2.93 -6.04
CA GLY A 158 8.16 1.78 -6.51
C GLY A 158 7.95 0.56 -5.63
N GLU A 159 8.40 -0.60 -6.12
CA GLU A 159 8.17 -1.87 -5.44
C GLU A 159 8.83 -1.92 -4.05
N GLY A 160 8.03 -2.25 -3.02
CA GLY A 160 8.51 -2.40 -1.65
C GLY A 160 9.00 -1.10 -1.01
N VAL A 161 8.62 0.06 -1.56
CA VAL A 161 9.16 1.37 -1.15
C VAL A 161 8.86 1.70 0.32
N ILE A 162 7.76 1.23 0.92
CA ILE A 162 7.49 1.47 2.35
C ILE A 162 8.51 0.70 3.22
N LYS A 163 8.74 -0.58 2.91
CA LYS A 163 9.65 -1.43 3.69
C LYS A 163 11.10 -0.98 3.52
N TYR A 164 11.54 -0.76 2.28
CA TYR A 164 12.89 -0.31 1.99
C TYR A 164 13.14 1.13 2.40
N GLY A 165 12.17 2.03 2.26
CA GLY A 165 12.28 3.40 2.73
C GLY A 165 12.57 3.47 4.23
N ARG A 166 11.89 2.64 5.04
CA ARG A 166 12.20 2.53 6.49
C ARG A 166 13.59 1.99 6.77
N LYS A 167 14.05 0.99 6.01
CA LYS A 167 15.42 0.45 6.12
C LYS A 167 16.47 1.50 5.79
N LEU A 168 16.25 2.27 4.73
CA LEU A 168 17.16 3.31 4.25
C LEU A 168 17.24 4.50 5.23
N ILE A 169 16.11 4.84 5.86
CA ILE A 169 16.07 5.86 6.93
C ILE A 169 16.83 5.39 8.17
N GLY A 170 16.68 4.12 8.55
CA GLY A 170 17.27 3.55 9.76
C GLY A 170 16.33 3.57 10.97
N ALA A 171 16.84 3.09 12.10
CA ALA A 171 16.10 3.00 13.36
C ALA A 171 15.65 4.37 13.88
N THR A 172 14.69 4.38 14.81
CA THR A 172 14.21 5.65 15.39
C THR A 172 15.32 6.42 16.10
N ASP A 173 16.17 5.68 16.81
CA ASP A 173 17.31 6.16 17.57
C ASP A 173 18.58 6.15 16.69
N PRO A 174 19.20 7.31 16.39
CA PRO A 174 20.39 7.39 15.54
C PRO A 174 21.59 6.56 16.04
N GLN A 175 21.74 6.38 17.37
CA GLN A 175 22.87 5.62 17.92
C GLN A 175 22.75 4.11 17.67
N LYS A 176 21.55 3.63 17.35
CA LYS A 176 21.27 2.23 17.02
C LYS A 176 21.17 2.00 15.50
N CYS A 177 21.48 3.02 14.70
CA CYS A 177 21.45 2.91 13.26
C CYS A 177 22.77 2.35 12.74
N GLU A 178 22.67 1.45 11.76
CA GLU A 178 23.84 0.98 11.02
C GLU A 178 24.40 2.11 10.14
N PRO A 179 25.74 2.18 9.97
CA PRO A 179 26.37 3.06 8.99
C PRO A 179 25.80 2.84 7.58
N GLY A 180 25.58 3.93 6.84
CA GLY A 180 24.96 3.92 5.51
C GLY A 180 23.45 4.17 5.50
N THR A 181 22.79 4.19 6.67
CA THR A 181 21.41 4.67 6.81
C THR A 181 21.39 6.19 6.99
N ILE A 182 20.32 6.86 6.56
CA ILE A 182 20.22 8.34 6.64
C ILE A 182 20.43 8.83 8.07
N ARG A 183 19.80 8.18 9.06
CA ARG A 183 19.94 8.60 10.47
C ARG A 183 21.29 8.23 11.06
N GLY A 184 21.88 7.10 10.67
CA GLY A 184 23.22 6.71 11.12
C GLY A 184 24.30 7.66 10.61
N ASP A 185 24.19 8.08 9.35
CA ASP A 185 25.18 8.96 8.71
C ASP A 185 25.03 10.42 9.15
N PHE A 186 23.79 10.90 9.31
CA PHE A 186 23.53 12.33 9.43
C PHE A 186 22.89 12.76 10.74
N ALA A 187 22.43 11.89 11.64
CA ALA A 187 21.80 12.31 12.89
C ALA A 187 22.61 11.88 14.12
N VAL A 188 22.62 12.73 15.14
CA VAL A 188 23.22 12.43 16.44
C VAL A 188 22.21 12.85 17.52
N VAL A 189 22.17 12.10 18.63
CA VAL A 189 21.44 12.52 19.82
C VAL A 189 22.26 13.60 20.50
N VAL A 190 21.74 14.83 20.50
CA VAL A 190 22.31 15.97 21.23
C VAL A 190 21.55 16.15 22.53
#